data_AF-X0H194-F1
#
_entry.id   AF-X0H194-F1
#
_cell.length_a   1.000
_cell.length_b   1.000
_cell.length_c   1.000
_cell.angle_alpha   90.00
_cell.angle_beta   90.00
_cell.angle_gamma   90.00
#
_symmetry.space_group_name_H-M   'P 1'
#
loop_
_entity.id
_entity.type
_entity.pdbx_description
1 polymer ?
#
loop_
_entity_poly.entity_id
_entity_poly.type
_entity_poly.pdbx_seq_one_letter_code
_entity_poly.pdbx_strand_id
1 'polypeptide(L)'
;MDSHLIYVARHGHANSNIGLSHHGTDIFTLNDKTFSEFLHSRNVVKHGDFLPDNLTRHGKEELRRYVDEHPEFLDSLDLILCSPLTRSILAAKGLAQTNKARIVCLFGLAENTKWIQDIPPITYVEGGKRYASTVDLAGGLAEGTLLGEEVVDLTVETLEDQWDSWNEPQKRFSALETYKPLDEIEEQDTRLRIQIRDLVQTIAKSKGRNVKALIVTHGGKINTLTGHYRTQLELNNGEWELKSSSCFANLGTAVYKFSSATDEKAELVEVDESEHHAQLLGSDYQRPRGFTYIDSSGKAADERQLYEMFLKKTHEEVIARKSTPILWALVRWDGTAC
;
A
#
# COMPACT_ATOMS: atom_id res chain seq x y z
N MET A 1 2.50 -21.19 -23.77
CA MET A 1 1.47 -20.51 -22.96
C MET A 1 2.20 -19.92 -21.77
N ASP A 2 2.34 -18.60 -21.75
CA ASP A 2 3.00 -17.86 -20.66
C ASP A 2 2.03 -17.74 -19.49
N SER A 3 1.95 -18.79 -18.67
CA SER A 3 1.06 -18.84 -17.50
C SER A 3 1.81 -18.39 -16.25
N HIS A 4 2.41 -17.20 -16.31
CA HIS A 4 3.01 -16.56 -15.13
C HIS A 4 1.89 -16.15 -14.17
N LEU A 5 2.04 -16.51 -12.90
CA LEU A 5 1.07 -16.13 -11.86
C LEU A 5 1.54 -14.86 -11.18
N ILE A 6 0.63 -13.88 -11.11
CA ILE A 6 0.83 -12.59 -10.47
C ILE A 6 -0.07 -12.57 -9.24
N TYR A 7 0.51 -12.76 -8.07
CA TYR A 7 -0.17 -12.57 -6.81
C TYR A 7 -0.17 -11.08 -6.48
N VAL A 8 -1.29 -10.52 -6.06
CA VAL A 8 -1.40 -9.12 -5.66
C VAL A 8 -1.94 -9.08 -4.24
N ALA A 9 -1.13 -8.56 -3.33
CA ALA A 9 -1.43 -8.47 -1.92
C ALA A 9 -1.44 -7.01 -1.45
N ARG A 10 -2.36 -6.69 -0.54
CA ARG A 10 -2.27 -5.47 0.26
C ARG A 10 -1.17 -5.66 1.31
N HIS A 11 -0.44 -4.59 1.64
CA HIS A 11 0.48 -4.59 2.78
C HIS A 11 -0.20 -5.02 4.10
N GLY A 12 0.61 -5.36 5.10
CA GLY A 12 0.13 -5.68 6.46
C GLY A 12 -0.44 -4.47 7.19
N HIS A 13 -1.07 -4.70 8.35
CA HIS A 13 -1.68 -3.62 9.12
C HIS A 13 -0.65 -2.54 9.47
N ALA A 14 -0.93 -1.30 9.06
CA ALA A 14 -0.02 -0.16 9.15
C ALA A 14 -0.57 0.96 10.04
N ASN A 15 0.24 1.97 10.35
CA ASN A 15 -0.23 3.16 11.08
C ASN A 15 -1.40 3.78 10.32
N SER A 16 -1.30 3.88 9.00
CA SER A 16 -2.38 4.34 8.11
C SER A 16 -3.64 3.47 8.08
N ASN A 17 -3.71 2.39 8.86
CA ASN A 17 -4.92 1.58 9.04
C ASN A 17 -5.58 1.76 10.41
N ILE A 18 -4.95 2.56 11.29
CA ILE A 18 -5.53 2.93 12.59
C ILE A 18 -6.79 3.76 12.35
N GLY A 19 -7.93 3.19 12.77
CA GLY A 19 -9.24 3.79 12.64
C GLY A 19 -9.44 5.04 13.52
N LEU A 20 -10.58 5.71 13.31
CA LEU A 20 -10.93 6.90 14.06
C LEU A 20 -11.27 6.55 15.54
N SER A 21 -10.46 7.06 16.47
CA SER A 21 -10.70 6.97 17.92
C SER A 21 -11.28 8.27 18.47
N HIS A 22 -12.44 8.20 19.14
CA HIS A 22 -13.06 9.38 19.76
C HIS A 22 -12.25 10.00 20.92
N HIS A 23 -11.27 9.25 21.46
CA HIS A 23 -10.47 9.66 22.62
C HIS A 23 -9.00 9.90 22.28
N GLY A 24 -8.60 9.70 21.02
CA GLY A 24 -7.21 9.90 20.60
C GLY A 24 -6.84 11.37 20.40
N THR A 25 -5.55 11.67 20.46
CA THR A 25 -4.98 12.97 20.13
C THR A 25 -5.03 13.20 18.63
N ASP A 26 -5.66 14.30 18.22
CA ASP A 26 -5.68 14.76 16.83
C ASP A 26 -4.32 15.39 16.51
N ILE A 27 -3.55 14.79 15.61
CA ILE A 27 -2.19 15.25 15.32
C ILE A 27 -2.17 16.67 14.75
N PHE A 28 -3.28 17.13 14.15
CA PHE A 28 -3.41 18.50 13.62
C PHE A 28 -3.50 19.58 14.69
N THR A 29 -3.66 19.19 15.96
CA THR A 29 -3.57 20.10 17.12
C THR A 29 -2.14 20.33 17.59
N LEU A 30 -1.17 19.58 17.06
CA LEU A 30 0.23 19.66 17.42
C LEU A 30 0.98 20.68 16.52
N ASN A 31 2.18 21.02 16.94
CA ASN A 31 3.25 21.65 16.13
C ASN A 31 4.53 20.80 16.26
N ASP A 32 5.61 21.20 15.59
CA ASP A 32 6.89 20.48 15.53
C ASP A 32 7.43 20.09 16.92
N LYS A 33 7.40 21.05 17.87
CA LYS A 33 7.89 20.83 19.23
C LYS A 33 7.01 19.86 20.00
N THR A 34 5.70 20.10 19.98
CA THR A 34 4.76 19.26 20.72
C THR A 34 4.60 17.89 20.08
N PHE A 35 4.91 17.75 18.78
CA PHE A 35 4.93 16.45 18.09
C PHE A 35 6.07 15.58 18.59
N SER A 36 7.27 16.12 18.74
CA SER A 36 8.41 15.39 19.30
C SER A 36 8.14 14.94 20.75
N GLU A 37 7.55 15.80 21.58
CA GLU A 37 7.10 15.42 22.93
C GLU A 37 5.98 14.36 22.88
N PHE A 38 5.06 14.50 21.92
CA PHE A 38 3.97 13.56 21.72
C PHE A 38 4.48 12.16 21.38
N LEU A 39 5.50 12.01 20.52
CA LEU A 39 6.09 10.73 20.11
C LEU A 39 6.56 9.84 21.28
N HIS A 40 6.84 10.42 22.44
CA HIS A 40 7.27 9.69 23.64
C HIS A 40 6.20 9.58 24.73
N SER A 41 5.00 10.12 24.50
CA SER A 41 3.94 10.25 25.51
C SER A 41 3.17 8.97 25.81
N ARG A 42 3.26 7.95 24.94
CA ARG A 42 2.38 6.75 24.94
C ARG A 42 0.88 7.06 24.80
N ASN A 43 0.54 8.25 24.34
CA ASN A 43 -0.84 8.62 24.06
C ASN A 43 -1.40 7.81 22.88
N VAL A 44 -2.73 7.83 22.76
CA VAL A 44 -3.44 7.23 21.63
C VAL A 44 -3.59 8.28 20.53
N VAL A 45 -3.25 7.94 19.29
CA VAL A 45 -3.53 8.79 18.13
C VAL A 45 -5.01 8.69 17.74
N LYS A 46 -5.61 9.80 17.31
CA LYS A 46 -7.02 9.85 16.88
C LYS A 46 -7.25 9.12 15.56
N HIS A 47 -6.32 9.27 14.62
CA HIS A 47 -6.31 8.57 13.35
C HIS A 47 -4.86 8.35 12.95
N GLY A 48 -4.60 7.29 12.20
CA GLY A 48 -3.27 7.00 11.68
C GLY A 48 -2.88 7.81 10.45
N ASP A 49 -3.86 8.44 9.80
CA ASP A 49 -3.61 9.23 8.61
C ASP A 49 -2.62 10.36 8.91
N PHE A 50 -1.78 10.68 7.92
CA PHE A 50 -0.74 11.70 7.92
C PHE A 50 0.51 11.41 8.77
N LEU A 51 0.53 10.32 9.55
CA LEU A 51 1.73 9.92 10.30
C LEU A 51 2.80 9.30 9.40
N PRO A 52 4.09 9.45 9.75
CA PRO A 52 5.17 8.67 9.16
C PRO A 52 4.88 7.18 9.36
N ASP A 53 4.67 6.49 8.24
CA ASP A 53 4.00 5.20 8.26
C ASP A 53 4.93 4.03 8.53
N ASN A 54 4.37 2.99 9.13
CA ASN A 54 5.04 1.76 9.54
C ASN A 54 4.02 0.62 9.62
N LEU A 55 4.49 -0.62 9.67
CA LEU A 55 3.65 -1.71 10.17
C LEU A 55 3.47 -1.55 11.67
N THR A 56 2.23 -1.67 12.16
CA THR A 56 1.98 -1.69 13.61
C THR A 56 2.56 -2.96 14.23
N ARG A 57 2.67 -3.02 15.56
CA ARG A 57 3.07 -4.28 16.24
C ARG A 57 2.14 -5.44 15.89
N HIS A 58 0.83 -5.18 15.88
CA HIS A 58 -0.16 -6.12 15.41
C HIS A 58 0.07 -6.54 13.95
N GLY A 59 0.32 -5.60 13.03
CA GLY A 59 0.61 -5.93 11.63
C GLY A 59 1.89 -6.74 11.44
N LYS A 60 2.91 -6.53 12.28
CA LYS A 60 4.13 -7.36 12.30
C LYS A 60 3.83 -8.78 12.81
N GLU A 61 2.91 -8.94 13.74
CA GLU A 61 2.45 -10.25 14.22
C GLU A 61 1.60 -10.98 13.16
N GLU A 62 0.67 -10.27 12.49
CA GLU A 62 -0.09 -10.82 11.37
C GLU A 62 0.82 -11.28 10.22
N LEU A 63 1.87 -10.51 9.93
CA LEU A 63 2.88 -10.86 8.94
C LEU A 63 3.66 -12.13 9.33
N ARG A 64 4.02 -12.28 10.61
CA ARG A 64 4.66 -13.52 11.10
C ARG A 64 3.72 -14.72 10.97
N ARG A 65 2.45 -14.57 11.39
CA ARG A 65 1.42 -15.62 11.19
C ARG A 65 1.35 -16.02 9.72
N TYR A 66 1.27 -15.06 8.81
CA TYR A 66 1.20 -15.34 7.37
C TYR A 66 2.40 -16.16 6.90
N VAL A 67 3.62 -15.81 7.33
CA VAL A 67 4.83 -16.55 6.98
C VAL A 67 4.80 -17.98 7.51
N ASP A 68 4.33 -18.16 8.75
CA ASP A 68 4.24 -19.48 9.39
C ASP A 68 3.16 -20.38 8.76
N GLU A 69 2.04 -19.79 8.32
CA GLU A 69 0.90 -20.53 7.76
C GLU A 69 1.04 -20.84 6.27
N HIS A 70 1.79 -20.04 5.51
CA HIS A 70 1.89 -20.16 4.04
C HIS A 70 3.31 -20.44 3.50
N PRO A 71 4.12 -21.34 4.09
CA PRO A 71 5.50 -21.55 3.68
C PRO A 71 5.62 -22.08 2.24
N GLU A 72 4.73 -22.99 1.82
CA GLU A 72 4.72 -23.52 0.45
C GLU A 72 4.51 -22.42 -0.60
N PHE A 73 3.61 -21.48 -0.30
CA PHE A 73 3.37 -20.33 -1.17
C PHE A 73 4.64 -19.49 -1.32
N LEU A 74 5.19 -19.06 -0.18
CA LEU A 74 6.33 -18.15 -0.12
C LEU A 74 7.58 -18.75 -0.76
N ASP A 75 7.86 -20.04 -0.51
CA ASP A 75 9.00 -20.75 -1.11
C ASP A 75 8.89 -20.89 -2.63
N SER A 76 7.67 -20.80 -3.16
CA SER A 76 7.42 -20.87 -4.60
C SER A 76 7.61 -19.55 -5.36
N LEU A 77 7.81 -18.43 -4.65
CA LEU A 77 7.95 -17.10 -5.26
C LEU A 77 9.32 -16.90 -5.91
N ASP A 78 9.31 -16.30 -7.10
CA ASP A 78 10.53 -15.95 -7.84
C ASP A 78 10.91 -14.48 -7.70
N LEU A 79 9.90 -13.64 -7.49
CA LEU A 79 9.98 -12.19 -7.51
C LEU A 79 8.95 -11.62 -6.52
N ILE A 80 9.36 -10.64 -5.73
CA ILE A 80 8.46 -9.82 -4.94
C ILE A 80 8.64 -8.38 -5.41
N LEU A 81 7.55 -7.76 -5.80
CA LEU A 81 7.46 -6.35 -6.17
C LEU A 81 6.81 -5.59 -5.03
N CYS A 82 7.37 -4.45 -4.66
CA CYS A 82 6.81 -3.61 -3.62
C CYS A 82 6.72 -2.14 -4.06
N SER A 83 5.88 -1.40 -3.36
CA SER A 83 5.84 0.06 -3.46
C SER A 83 6.99 0.68 -2.67
N PRO A 84 7.30 1.97 -2.87
CA PRO A 84 8.33 2.67 -2.12
C PRO A 84 7.87 3.06 -0.70
N LEU A 85 6.62 2.75 -0.32
CA LEU A 85 6.08 3.11 0.99
C LEU A 85 6.54 2.11 2.03
N THR A 86 6.94 2.61 3.21
CA THR A 86 7.55 1.82 4.30
C THR A 86 6.78 0.53 4.59
N ARG A 87 5.46 0.62 4.76
CA ARG A 87 4.58 -0.53 5.04
C ARG A 87 4.62 -1.62 3.98
N SER A 88 4.77 -1.27 2.70
CA SER A 88 4.87 -2.24 1.60
C SER A 88 6.24 -2.90 1.58
N ILE A 89 7.33 -2.13 1.74
CA ILE A 89 8.70 -2.66 1.80
C ILE A 89 8.85 -3.62 2.98
N LEU A 90 8.37 -3.24 4.17
CA LEU A 90 8.47 -4.08 5.36
C LEU A 90 7.65 -5.37 5.23
N ALA A 91 6.45 -5.29 4.65
CA ALA A 91 5.66 -6.48 4.34
C ALA A 91 6.39 -7.38 3.34
N ALA A 92 6.90 -6.85 2.23
CA ALA A 92 7.67 -7.60 1.24
C ALA A 92 8.91 -8.27 1.83
N LYS A 93 9.69 -7.55 2.67
CA LYS A 93 10.86 -8.11 3.36
C LYS A 93 10.47 -9.21 4.35
N GLY A 94 9.34 -9.06 5.06
CA GLY A 94 8.83 -10.11 5.94
C GLY A 94 8.41 -11.37 5.17
N LEU A 95 7.69 -11.22 4.07
CA LEU A 95 7.27 -12.34 3.21
C LEU A 95 8.46 -13.01 2.49
N ALA A 96 9.58 -12.32 2.34
CA ALA A 96 10.80 -12.86 1.77
C ALA A 96 11.71 -13.59 2.78
N GLN A 97 11.36 -13.64 4.08
CA GLN A 97 12.27 -14.13 5.12
C GLN A 97 12.70 -15.59 4.93
N THR A 98 11.83 -16.43 4.38
CA THR A 98 12.08 -17.87 4.20
C THR A 98 12.55 -18.24 2.79
N ASN A 99 12.43 -17.32 1.83
CA ASN A 99 12.72 -17.58 0.43
C ASN A 99 13.86 -16.69 -0.12
N LYS A 100 14.29 -16.99 -1.34
CA LYS A 100 15.32 -16.22 -2.07
C LYS A 100 14.72 -15.37 -3.18
N ALA A 101 13.43 -15.02 -3.07
CA ALA A 101 12.79 -14.17 -4.06
C ALA A 101 13.49 -12.81 -4.06
N ARG A 102 13.77 -12.32 -5.27
CA ARG A 102 14.33 -10.98 -5.46
C ARG A 102 13.26 -9.96 -5.09
N ILE A 103 13.59 -8.98 -4.26
CA ILE A 103 12.67 -7.88 -3.91
C ILE A 103 13.01 -6.65 -4.75
N VAL A 104 12.08 -6.23 -5.61
CA VAL A 104 12.24 -5.05 -6.48
C VAL A 104 11.16 -4.02 -6.15
N CYS A 105 11.58 -2.82 -5.76
CA CYS A 105 10.71 -1.69 -5.53
C CYS A 105 10.43 -0.95 -6.84
N LEU A 106 9.14 -0.74 -7.14
CA LEU A 106 8.67 0.07 -8.25
C LEU A 106 7.91 1.27 -7.70
N PHE A 107 8.41 2.48 -7.95
CA PHE A 107 7.81 3.71 -7.40
C PHE A 107 6.36 3.93 -7.85
N GLY A 108 5.97 3.43 -9.02
CA GLY A 108 4.59 3.48 -9.52
C GLY A 108 3.58 2.65 -8.71
N LEU A 109 4.04 1.73 -7.85
CA LEU A 109 3.17 0.93 -6.98
C LEU A 109 2.74 1.66 -5.69
N ALA A 110 3.12 2.93 -5.50
CA ALA A 110 2.66 3.73 -4.36
C ALA A 110 1.13 3.90 -4.36
N GLU A 111 0.55 4.19 -3.19
CA GLU A 111 -0.88 4.48 -3.08
C GLU A 111 -1.25 5.75 -3.87
N ASN A 112 -2.49 5.82 -4.35
CA ASN A 112 -2.97 6.89 -5.22
C ASN A 112 -3.41 8.16 -4.46
N THR A 113 -3.66 8.05 -3.16
CA THR A 113 -4.08 9.16 -2.30
C THR A 113 -2.95 10.17 -2.08
N LYS A 114 -3.33 11.33 -1.54
CA LYS A 114 -2.42 12.47 -1.33
C LYS A 114 -2.06 12.70 0.12
N TRP A 115 -2.36 11.75 0.99
CA TRP A 115 -1.95 11.86 2.39
C TRP A 115 -0.43 11.68 2.51
N ILE A 116 0.16 12.20 3.60
CA ILE A 116 1.62 12.21 3.77
C ILE A 116 2.21 10.79 3.82
N GLN A 117 1.48 9.84 4.41
CA GLN A 117 1.86 8.42 4.45
C GLN A 117 1.93 7.75 3.07
N ASP A 118 1.37 8.39 2.03
CA ASP A 118 1.24 7.83 0.68
C ASP A 118 2.30 8.36 -0.29
N ILE A 119 3.22 9.20 0.18
CA ILE A 119 4.46 9.53 -0.52
C ILE A 119 5.64 8.76 0.10
N PRO A 120 6.69 8.43 -0.67
CA PRO A 120 7.88 7.76 -0.13
C PRO A 120 8.44 8.49 1.10
N PRO A 121 8.98 7.78 2.11
CA PRO A 121 9.61 8.42 3.27
C PRO A 121 10.90 9.17 2.88
N ILE A 122 11.34 10.09 3.75
CA ILE A 122 12.71 10.61 3.66
C ILE A 122 13.65 9.50 4.12
N THR A 123 14.70 9.25 3.35
CA THR A 123 15.65 8.16 3.58
C THR A 123 17.08 8.65 3.71
N TYR A 124 17.90 7.90 4.44
CA TYR A 124 19.35 8.08 4.50
C TYR A 124 20.07 6.76 4.27
N VAL A 125 21.34 6.83 3.88
CA VAL A 125 22.17 5.64 3.61
C VAL A 125 23.29 5.55 4.64
N GLU A 126 23.37 4.42 5.33
CA GLU A 126 24.43 4.10 6.28
C GLU A 126 24.91 2.66 6.06
N GLY A 127 26.24 2.46 5.95
CA GLY A 127 26.80 1.13 5.76
C GLY A 127 26.31 0.39 4.49
N GLY A 128 25.98 1.13 3.43
CA GLY A 128 25.43 0.56 2.19
C GLY A 128 23.97 0.12 2.28
N LYS A 129 23.28 0.41 3.39
CA LYS A 129 21.86 0.14 3.60
C LYS A 129 21.09 1.45 3.66
N ARG A 130 19.83 1.40 3.23
CA ARG A 130 18.91 2.52 3.25
C ARG A 130 17.96 2.41 4.42
N TYR A 131 17.78 3.51 5.15
CA TYR A 131 16.93 3.58 6.32
C TYR A 131 15.94 4.73 6.23
N ALA A 132 14.83 4.61 6.95
CA ALA A 132 13.92 5.70 7.23
C ALA A 132 13.48 5.63 8.69
N SER A 133 13.19 6.78 9.26
CA SER A 133 12.55 6.88 10.56
C SER A 133 11.04 6.83 10.39
N THR A 134 10.35 6.24 11.35
CA THR A 134 8.90 6.00 11.34
C THR A 134 8.32 6.10 12.74
N VAL A 135 6.99 6.13 12.85
CA VAL A 135 6.28 6.03 14.13
C VAL A 135 5.92 4.57 14.40
N ASP A 136 6.13 4.07 15.62
CA ASP A 136 5.70 2.73 16.04
C ASP A 136 4.38 2.83 16.82
N LEU A 137 3.37 2.09 16.37
CA LEU A 137 2.04 2.01 16.99
C LEU A 137 1.69 0.55 17.30
N ALA A 138 0.91 0.32 18.35
CA ALA A 138 0.54 -1.03 18.76
C ALA A 138 -0.39 -1.74 17.75
N GLY A 139 -1.48 -1.11 17.31
CA GLY A 139 -2.53 -1.78 16.54
C GLY A 139 -3.31 -2.83 17.35
N GLY A 140 -4.23 -3.55 16.69
CA GLY A 140 -5.02 -4.62 17.33
C GLY A 140 -5.85 -4.11 18.51
N LEU A 141 -5.84 -4.81 19.64
CA LEU A 141 -6.62 -4.42 20.84
C LEU A 141 -6.18 -3.09 21.47
N ALA A 142 -4.95 -2.64 21.21
CA ALA A 142 -4.40 -1.38 21.70
C ALA A 142 -4.27 -0.35 20.58
N GLU A 143 -5.21 -0.37 19.62
CA GLU A 143 -5.22 0.46 18.42
C GLU A 143 -4.89 1.94 18.71
N GLY A 144 -3.96 2.49 17.94
CA GLY A 144 -3.54 3.90 18.02
C GLY A 144 -2.58 4.21 19.17
N THR A 145 -2.29 3.28 20.08
CA THR A 145 -1.33 3.51 21.16
C THR A 145 0.08 3.70 20.61
N LEU A 146 0.66 4.85 20.90
CA LEU A 146 2.01 5.21 20.51
C LEU A 146 3.07 4.48 21.32
N LEU A 147 4.05 3.90 20.63
CA LEU A 147 5.13 3.13 21.23
C LEU A 147 6.49 3.84 21.12
N GLY A 148 6.60 4.79 20.19
CA GLY A 148 7.78 5.62 20.01
C GLY A 148 8.12 5.81 18.54
N GLU A 149 9.39 6.11 18.30
CA GLU A 149 10.00 6.16 16.98
C GLU A 149 10.70 4.84 16.68
N GLU A 150 10.70 4.43 15.40
CA GLU A 150 11.42 3.26 14.93
C GLU A 150 12.15 3.59 13.63
N VAL A 151 13.44 3.26 13.59
CA VAL A 151 14.24 3.27 12.36
C VAL A 151 14.13 1.92 11.70
N VAL A 152 13.81 1.92 10.40
CA VAL A 152 13.58 0.70 9.64
C VAL A 152 14.46 0.63 8.39
N ASP A 153 14.90 -0.59 8.05
CA ASP A 153 15.73 -0.87 6.89
C ASP A 153 14.86 -1.03 5.63
N LEU A 154 15.00 -0.09 4.69
CA LEU A 154 14.31 -0.02 3.41
C LEU A 154 15.19 -0.47 2.23
N THR A 155 16.28 -1.20 2.49
CA THR A 155 17.17 -1.71 1.43
C THR A 155 16.44 -2.74 0.59
N VAL A 156 16.19 -2.39 -0.67
CA VAL A 156 15.58 -3.21 -1.73
C VAL A 156 16.17 -2.78 -3.06
N GLU A 157 16.03 -3.62 -4.08
CA GLU A 157 16.46 -3.25 -5.42
C GLU A 157 15.48 -2.27 -6.06
N THR A 158 15.98 -1.34 -6.87
CA THR A 158 15.17 -0.40 -7.65
C THR A 158 15.63 -0.43 -9.11
N LEU A 159 14.69 -0.48 -10.05
CA LEU A 159 15.02 -0.38 -11.48
C LEU A 159 15.37 1.06 -11.88
N GLU A 160 14.67 2.02 -11.28
CA GLU A 160 14.91 3.45 -11.38
C GLU A 160 15.04 3.98 -9.96
N ASP A 161 16.26 4.33 -9.54
CA ASP A 161 16.46 4.90 -8.21
C ASP A 161 15.91 6.33 -8.18
N GLN A 162 14.81 6.52 -7.44
CA GLN A 162 14.17 7.82 -7.25
C GLN A 162 14.28 8.31 -5.81
N TRP A 163 14.97 7.59 -4.91
CA TRP A 163 15.00 7.90 -3.47
C TRP A 163 15.48 9.32 -3.19
N ASP A 164 16.59 9.72 -3.81
CA ASP A 164 17.18 11.06 -3.61
C ASP A 164 16.22 12.17 -3.99
N SER A 165 15.52 12.02 -5.12
CA SER A 165 14.52 13.02 -5.55
C SER A 165 13.35 13.12 -4.57
N TRP A 166 12.99 12.04 -3.87
CA TRP A 166 11.92 12.04 -2.87
C TRP A 166 12.36 12.55 -1.50
N ASN A 167 13.67 12.70 -1.26
CA ASN A 167 14.19 13.41 -0.10
C ASN A 167 14.04 14.94 -0.25
N GLU A 168 13.89 15.45 -1.48
CA GLU A 168 13.74 16.88 -1.72
C GLU A 168 12.37 17.40 -1.24
N PRO A 169 12.32 18.38 -0.31
CA PRO A 169 11.05 18.91 0.19
C PRO A 169 10.13 19.44 -0.91
N GLN A 170 10.70 20.09 -1.94
CA GLN A 170 9.92 20.66 -3.04
C GLN A 170 9.13 19.59 -3.81
N LYS A 171 9.76 18.44 -4.11
CA LYS A 171 9.08 17.32 -4.78
C LYS A 171 7.94 16.78 -3.92
N ARG A 172 8.20 16.58 -2.63
CA ARG A 172 7.22 16.09 -1.65
C ARG A 172 6.01 17.01 -1.56
N PHE A 173 6.24 18.32 -1.41
CA PHE A 173 5.17 19.31 -1.38
C PHE A 173 4.37 19.34 -2.67
N SER A 174 5.05 19.37 -3.82
CA SER A 174 4.38 19.36 -5.12
C SER A 174 3.49 18.12 -5.31
N ALA A 175 3.92 16.96 -4.81
CA ALA A 175 3.17 15.71 -4.93
C ALA A 175 1.84 15.74 -4.16
N LEU A 176 1.81 16.41 -3.00
CA LEU A 176 0.62 16.58 -2.16
C LEU A 176 -0.34 17.64 -2.73
N GLU A 177 0.21 18.71 -3.32
CA GLU A 177 -0.56 19.84 -3.85
C GLU A 177 -1.19 19.59 -5.21
N THR A 178 -0.67 18.62 -5.98
CA THR A 178 -1.15 18.36 -7.34
C THR A 178 -2.16 17.21 -7.34
N TYR A 179 -3.43 17.55 -7.56
CA TYR A 179 -4.46 16.55 -7.88
C TYR A 179 -4.11 15.84 -9.19
N LYS A 180 -4.24 14.50 -9.20
CA LYS A 180 -4.07 13.70 -10.40
C LYS A 180 -5.42 13.05 -10.73
N PRO A 181 -6.04 13.37 -11.88
CA PRO A 181 -7.26 12.71 -12.33
C PRO A 181 -7.11 11.20 -12.45
N LEU A 182 -8.21 10.46 -12.27
CA LEU A 182 -8.19 9.00 -12.31
C LEU A 182 -7.71 8.45 -13.67
N ASP A 183 -8.13 9.08 -14.77
CA ASP A 183 -7.70 8.70 -16.13
C ASP A 183 -6.16 8.79 -16.30
N GLU A 184 -5.53 9.81 -15.72
CA GLU A 184 -4.06 9.94 -15.74
C GLU A 184 -3.37 8.88 -14.88
N ILE A 185 -3.98 8.48 -13.76
CA ILE A 185 -3.48 7.36 -12.92
C ILE A 185 -3.57 6.05 -13.71
N GLU A 186 -4.70 5.79 -14.37
CA GLU A 186 -4.91 4.57 -15.18
C GLU A 186 -3.94 4.49 -16.37
N GLU A 187 -3.58 5.63 -16.99
CA GLU A 187 -2.55 5.68 -18.03
C GLU A 187 -1.16 5.33 -17.47
N GLN A 188 -0.81 5.88 -16.31
CA GLN A 188 0.46 5.56 -15.63
C GLN A 188 0.52 4.08 -15.23
N ASP A 189 -0.59 3.53 -14.73
CA ASP A 189 -0.67 2.13 -14.35
C ASP A 189 -0.62 1.19 -15.56
N THR A 190 -1.02 1.65 -16.75
CA THR A 190 -0.79 0.92 -18.01
C THR A 190 0.70 0.76 -18.27
N ARG A 191 1.48 1.84 -18.15
CA ARG A 191 2.94 1.80 -18.33
C ARG A 191 3.61 0.92 -17.26
N LEU A 192 3.12 0.99 -16.03
CA LEU A 192 3.59 0.16 -14.92
C LEU A 192 3.32 -1.32 -15.15
N ARG A 193 2.12 -1.70 -15.62
CA ARG A 193 1.80 -3.09 -15.96
C ARG A 193 2.74 -3.66 -17.02
N ILE A 194 3.05 -2.87 -18.06
CA ILE A 194 4.02 -3.25 -19.10
C ILE A 194 5.40 -3.49 -18.47
N GLN A 195 5.88 -2.57 -17.64
CA GLN A 195 7.16 -2.72 -16.94
C GLN A 195 7.21 -4.00 -16.08
N ILE A 196 6.12 -4.28 -15.34
CA ILE A 196 6.00 -5.49 -14.51
C ILE A 196 6.03 -6.74 -15.38
N ARG A 197 5.24 -6.79 -16.46
CA ARG A 197 5.21 -7.92 -17.38
C ARG A 197 6.58 -8.19 -17.99
N ASP A 198 7.25 -7.16 -18.48
CA ASP A 198 8.55 -7.29 -19.14
C ASP A 198 9.63 -7.78 -18.15
N LEU A 199 9.57 -7.33 -16.89
CA LEU A 199 10.43 -7.84 -15.81
C LEU A 199 10.16 -9.32 -15.51
N VAL A 200 8.88 -9.70 -15.38
CA VAL A 200 8.43 -11.09 -15.15
C VAL A 200 8.92 -12.00 -16.28
N GLN A 201 8.74 -11.59 -17.53
CA GLN A 201 9.19 -12.32 -18.72
C GLN A 201 10.71 -12.45 -18.78
N THR A 202 11.44 -11.40 -18.44
CA THR A 202 12.91 -11.43 -18.40
C THR A 202 13.41 -12.49 -17.40
N ILE A 203 12.80 -12.54 -16.21
CA ILE A 203 13.14 -13.53 -15.19
C ILE A 203 12.72 -14.93 -15.65
N ALA A 204 11.53 -15.10 -16.23
CA ALA A 204 11.06 -16.37 -16.75
C ALA A 204 11.99 -16.94 -17.83
N LYS A 205 12.44 -16.09 -18.77
CA LYS A 205 13.40 -16.45 -19.81
C LYS A 205 14.75 -16.85 -19.21
N SER A 206 15.23 -16.15 -18.20
CA SER A 206 16.47 -16.51 -17.49
C SER A 206 16.37 -17.84 -16.73
N LYS A 207 15.18 -18.19 -16.21
CA LYS A 207 14.96 -19.44 -15.48
C LYS A 207 14.53 -20.62 -16.36
N GLY A 208 14.13 -20.37 -17.60
CA GLY A 208 13.61 -21.39 -18.52
C GLY A 208 12.27 -22.00 -18.06
N ARG A 209 11.51 -21.31 -17.20
CA ARG A 209 10.20 -21.77 -16.69
C ARG A 209 9.28 -20.61 -16.36
N ASN A 210 8.00 -20.92 -16.15
CA ASN A 210 7.04 -19.97 -15.59
C ASN A 210 7.50 -19.46 -14.22
N VAL A 211 7.19 -18.20 -13.95
CA VAL A 211 7.50 -17.54 -12.69
C VAL A 211 6.25 -17.21 -11.91
N LYS A 212 6.40 -17.16 -10.59
CA LYS A 212 5.41 -16.63 -9.66
C LYS A 212 5.93 -15.31 -9.09
N ALA A 213 5.20 -14.23 -9.33
CA ALA A 213 5.53 -12.91 -8.81
C ALA A 213 4.47 -12.48 -7.79
N LEU A 214 4.90 -11.89 -6.68
CA LEU A 214 4.02 -11.27 -5.70
C LEU A 214 4.17 -9.75 -5.77
N ILE A 215 3.07 -9.02 -5.87
CA ILE A 215 3.02 -7.56 -5.81
C ILE A 215 2.44 -7.18 -4.46
N VAL A 216 3.24 -6.58 -3.58
CA VAL A 216 2.79 -6.02 -2.30
C VAL A 216 2.54 -4.53 -2.49
N THR A 217 1.29 -4.09 -2.42
CA THR A 217 0.91 -2.69 -2.66
C THR A 217 -0.26 -2.29 -1.75
N HIS A 218 -1.09 -1.33 -2.16
CA HIS A 218 -2.08 -0.64 -1.35
C HIS A 218 -3.49 -0.79 -1.95
N GLY A 219 -4.50 -0.59 -1.12
CA GLY A 219 -5.89 -0.83 -1.51
C GLY A 219 -6.30 -0.07 -2.77
N GLY A 220 -6.05 1.24 -2.82
CA GLY A 220 -6.43 2.05 -3.98
C GLY A 220 -5.61 1.72 -5.23
N LYS A 221 -4.30 1.51 -5.07
CA LYS A 221 -3.42 1.07 -6.16
C LYS A 221 -3.82 -0.28 -6.75
N ILE A 222 -4.32 -1.24 -5.97
CA ILE A 222 -4.81 -2.53 -6.49
C ILE A 222 -5.94 -2.29 -7.50
N ASN A 223 -6.87 -1.39 -7.22
CA ASN A 223 -8.00 -1.12 -8.13
C ASN A 223 -7.51 -0.60 -9.48
N THR A 224 -6.65 0.41 -9.48
CA THR A 224 -6.19 1.05 -10.73
C THR A 224 -5.16 0.20 -11.48
N LEU A 225 -4.32 -0.55 -10.74
CA LEU A 225 -3.37 -1.48 -11.32
C LEU A 225 -4.07 -2.65 -12.02
N THR A 226 -5.13 -3.20 -11.43
CA THR A 226 -5.84 -4.37 -11.99
C THR A 226 -7.01 -4.02 -12.89
N GLY A 227 -7.54 -2.79 -12.79
CA GLY A 227 -8.80 -2.40 -13.43
C GLY A 227 -10.06 -2.94 -12.73
N HIS A 228 -9.89 -3.66 -11.62
CA HIS A 228 -11.00 -4.21 -10.83
C HIS A 228 -11.22 -3.35 -9.58
N TYR A 229 -12.17 -2.42 -9.67
CA TYR A 229 -12.56 -1.54 -8.54
C TYR A 229 -13.29 -2.34 -7.47
N ARG A 230 -12.54 -2.86 -6.51
CA ARG A 230 -13.05 -3.66 -5.39
C ARG A 230 -13.09 -2.83 -4.14
N THR A 231 -14.03 -1.89 -4.10
CA THR A 231 -14.16 -0.97 -2.99
C THR A 231 -15.01 -1.54 -1.86
N GLN A 232 -14.87 -1.05 -0.64
CA GLN A 232 -15.83 -1.37 0.41
C GLN A 232 -16.88 -0.27 0.45
N LEU A 233 -18.15 -0.65 0.24
CA LEU A 233 -19.26 0.28 0.27
C LEU A 233 -20.09 0.10 1.54
N GLU A 234 -20.71 1.18 2.00
CA GLU A 234 -21.74 1.17 3.03
C GLU A 234 -23.00 1.87 2.52
N LEU A 235 -24.16 1.36 2.93
CA LEU A 235 -25.44 1.92 2.51
C LEU A 235 -25.82 3.05 3.46
N ASN A 236 -25.96 4.26 2.93
CA ASN A 236 -26.35 5.44 3.68
C ASN A 236 -27.55 6.11 2.99
N ASN A 237 -28.67 6.27 3.69
CA ASN A 237 -29.91 6.87 3.17
C ASN A 237 -30.40 6.29 1.81
N GLY A 238 -30.13 5.01 1.53
CA GLY A 238 -30.56 4.34 0.31
C GLY A 238 -29.58 4.43 -0.88
N GLU A 239 -28.45 5.12 -0.69
CA GLU A 239 -27.35 5.25 -1.66
C GLU A 239 -26.08 4.56 -1.14
N TRP A 240 -25.26 4.03 -2.05
CA TRP A 240 -23.97 3.43 -1.69
C TRP A 240 -22.90 4.51 -1.58
N GLU A 241 -22.24 4.59 -0.44
CA GLU A 241 -21.09 5.46 -0.19
C GLU A 241 -19.81 4.64 -0.03
N LEU A 242 -18.68 5.22 -0.44
CA LEU A 242 -17.38 4.58 -0.27
C LEU A 242 -16.95 4.62 1.20
N LYS A 243 -16.87 3.45 1.84
CA LYS A 243 -16.31 3.30 3.18
C LYS A 243 -14.79 3.15 3.17
N SER A 244 -14.27 2.37 2.23
CA SER A 244 -12.83 2.15 2.05
C SER A 244 -12.49 2.04 0.56
N SER A 245 -11.30 2.53 0.21
CA SER A 245 -10.73 2.44 -1.14
C SER A 245 -10.55 0.99 -1.61
N SER A 246 -10.54 0.01 -0.71
CA SER A 246 -10.43 -1.40 -1.07
C SER A 246 -11.13 -2.31 -0.06
N CYS A 247 -11.67 -3.42 -0.56
CA CYS A 247 -12.16 -4.53 0.26
C CYS A 247 -11.07 -5.56 0.59
N PHE A 248 -9.83 -5.36 0.11
CA PHE A 248 -8.72 -6.24 0.45
C PHE A 248 -8.36 -6.05 1.92
N ALA A 249 -8.43 -7.13 2.68
CA ALA A 249 -7.86 -7.19 4.02
C ALA A 249 -6.34 -6.94 3.96
N ASN A 250 -5.75 -6.55 5.09
CA ASN A 250 -4.29 -6.48 5.20
C ASN A 250 -3.70 -7.88 4.92
N LEU A 251 -2.64 -7.97 4.11
CA LEU A 251 -2.06 -9.23 3.58
C LEU A 251 -3.01 -10.08 2.70
N GLY A 252 -4.27 -9.66 2.51
CA GLY A 252 -5.20 -10.31 1.61
C GLY A 252 -4.63 -10.36 0.20
N THR A 253 -4.59 -11.56 -0.39
CA THR A 253 -3.86 -11.86 -1.62
C THR A 253 -4.82 -12.41 -2.68
N ALA A 254 -4.91 -11.74 -3.83
CA ALA A 254 -5.63 -12.22 -5.00
C ALA A 254 -4.65 -12.70 -6.07
N VAL A 255 -5.14 -13.52 -7.01
CA VAL A 255 -4.30 -14.14 -8.05
C VAL A 255 -4.73 -13.65 -9.43
N TYR A 256 -3.75 -13.21 -10.21
CA TYR A 256 -3.92 -12.68 -11.56
C TYR A 256 -2.95 -13.36 -12.53
N LYS A 257 -3.22 -13.14 -13.81
CA LYS A 257 -2.29 -13.40 -14.92
C LYS A 257 -2.38 -12.25 -15.92
N PHE A 258 -1.32 -12.04 -16.69
CA PHE A 258 -1.42 -11.15 -17.84
C PHE A 258 -2.33 -11.81 -18.90
N SER A 259 -3.22 -11.03 -19.51
CA SER A 259 -4.12 -11.49 -20.58
C SER A 259 -3.31 -11.97 -21.80
N SER A 260 -2.17 -11.33 -22.04
CA SER A 260 -1.24 -11.66 -23.11
C SER A 260 0.21 -11.33 -22.72
N ALA A 261 1.14 -12.05 -23.32
CA ALA A 261 2.55 -11.76 -23.23
C ALA A 261 2.96 -10.49 -24.00
N THR A 262 2.14 -10.02 -24.94
CA THR A 262 2.54 -8.97 -25.89
C THR A 262 1.49 -7.89 -26.11
N ASP A 263 0.35 -7.91 -25.39
CA ASP A 263 -0.65 -6.86 -25.59
C ASP A 263 -0.11 -5.48 -25.18
N GLU A 264 -0.61 -4.41 -25.77
CA GLU A 264 -0.07 -3.07 -25.54
C GLU A 264 -0.41 -2.48 -24.16
N LYS A 265 -1.30 -3.11 -23.39
CA LYS A 265 -1.78 -2.62 -22.09
C LYS A 265 -1.35 -3.48 -20.89
N ALA A 266 -0.81 -4.68 -21.17
CA ALA A 266 -0.47 -5.70 -20.20
C ALA A 266 -1.61 -5.96 -19.20
N GLU A 267 -2.84 -6.15 -19.68
CA GLU A 267 -4.01 -6.27 -18.82
C GLU A 267 -3.88 -7.45 -17.83
N LEU A 268 -4.17 -7.19 -16.55
CA LEU A 268 -4.22 -8.22 -15.52
C LEU A 268 -5.64 -8.79 -15.46
N VAL A 269 -5.76 -10.10 -15.69
CA VAL A 269 -7.02 -10.83 -15.58
C VAL A 269 -6.97 -11.66 -14.32
N GLU A 270 -7.98 -11.49 -13.48
CA GLU A 270 -8.08 -12.30 -12.26
C GLU A 270 -8.27 -13.78 -12.60
N VAL A 271 -7.60 -14.62 -11.84
CA VAL A 271 -7.77 -16.07 -11.95
C VAL A 271 -9.05 -16.45 -11.22
N ASP A 272 -9.89 -17.23 -11.88
CA ASP A 272 -11.14 -17.74 -11.30
C ASP A 272 -10.88 -18.46 -9.97
N GLU A 273 -11.92 -18.52 -9.15
CA GLU A 273 -11.84 -19.20 -7.86
C GLU A 273 -11.34 -20.65 -8.04
N SER A 274 -10.26 -20.98 -7.32
CA SER A 274 -9.60 -22.28 -7.42
C SER A 274 -9.39 -22.85 -6.02
N GLU A 275 -9.77 -24.11 -5.85
CA GLU A 275 -9.50 -24.87 -4.62
C GLU A 275 -8.00 -24.90 -4.31
N HIS A 276 -7.14 -24.97 -5.33
CA HIS A 276 -5.69 -24.95 -5.15
C HIS A 276 -5.21 -23.66 -4.48
N HIS A 277 -5.67 -22.49 -4.93
CA HIS A 277 -5.28 -21.21 -4.32
C HIS A 277 -5.90 -21.00 -2.94
N ALA A 278 -7.12 -21.49 -2.73
CA ALA A 278 -7.74 -21.49 -1.41
C ALA A 278 -6.98 -22.39 -0.40
N GLN A 279 -6.44 -23.53 -0.84
CA GLN A 279 -5.58 -24.38 -0.01
C GLN A 279 -4.22 -23.75 0.25
N LEU A 280 -3.63 -23.10 -0.77
CA LEU A 280 -2.28 -22.53 -0.71
C LEU A 280 -2.19 -21.25 0.16
N LEU A 281 -3.26 -20.45 0.19
CA LEU A 281 -3.30 -19.13 0.85
C LEU A 281 -4.32 -19.08 2.00
N GLY A 282 -5.09 -20.15 2.23
CA GLY A 282 -6.04 -20.27 3.34
C GLY A 282 -7.01 -19.09 3.44
N SER A 283 -7.12 -18.54 4.66
CA SER A 283 -7.96 -17.37 4.95
C SER A 283 -7.46 -16.06 4.33
N ASP A 284 -6.21 -16.01 3.90
CA ASP A 284 -5.61 -14.83 3.28
C ASP A 284 -5.84 -14.79 1.76
N TYR A 285 -6.49 -15.81 1.18
CA TYR A 285 -6.92 -15.80 -0.22
C TYR A 285 -8.11 -14.86 -0.43
N GLN A 286 -7.87 -13.76 -1.15
CA GLN A 286 -8.91 -12.82 -1.56
C GLN A 286 -9.58 -13.33 -2.84
N ARG A 287 -10.70 -14.03 -2.67
CA ARG A 287 -11.48 -14.59 -3.77
C ARG A 287 -12.11 -13.51 -4.65
N PRO A 288 -12.40 -13.83 -5.93
CA PRO A 288 -13.16 -12.94 -6.77
C PRO A 288 -14.50 -12.53 -6.15
N ARG A 289 -14.89 -11.25 -6.29
CA ARG A 289 -16.19 -10.79 -5.80
C ARG A 289 -17.31 -11.37 -6.67
N GLY A 290 -18.17 -12.18 -6.07
CA GLY A 290 -19.30 -12.84 -6.76
C GLY A 290 -20.60 -12.04 -6.80
N PHE A 291 -20.61 -10.77 -6.36
CA PHE A 291 -21.82 -9.95 -6.29
C PHE A 291 -21.54 -8.48 -6.64
N THR A 292 -22.57 -7.80 -7.11
CA THR A 292 -22.57 -6.36 -7.40
C THR A 292 -23.35 -5.62 -6.33
N TYR A 293 -22.89 -4.44 -5.92
CA TYR A 293 -23.66 -3.57 -5.03
C TYR A 293 -24.82 -2.93 -5.80
N ILE A 294 -26.05 -3.24 -5.40
CA ILE A 294 -27.29 -2.72 -6.01
C ILE A 294 -27.98 -1.78 -5.02
N ASP A 295 -28.31 -0.56 -5.43
CA ASP A 295 -29.01 0.42 -4.60
C ASP A 295 -30.51 0.17 -4.48
N SER A 296 -31.21 1.00 -3.70
CA SER A 296 -32.66 0.90 -3.50
C SER A 296 -33.49 1.13 -4.78
N SER A 297 -32.90 1.75 -5.80
CA SER A 297 -33.51 1.95 -7.13
C SER A 297 -33.28 0.77 -8.09
N GLY A 298 -32.49 -0.23 -7.69
CA GLY A 298 -32.13 -1.37 -8.53
C GLY A 298 -30.92 -1.13 -9.44
N LYS A 299 -30.21 0.00 -9.28
CA LYS A 299 -29.03 0.34 -10.08
C LYS A 299 -27.75 -0.14 -9.40
N ALA A 300 -26.80 -0.63 -10.20
CA ALA A 300 -25.47 -0.98 -9.71
C ALA A 300 -24.68 0.27 -9.31
N ALA A 301 -23.97 0.20 -8.18
CA ALA A 301 -23.04 1.23 -7.75
C ALA A 301 -21.88 1.35 -8.75
N ASP A 302 -21.53 2.57 -9.13
CA ASP A 302 -20.35 2.84 -9.93
C ASP A 302 -19.13 3.00 -9.02
N GLU A 303 -18.49 1.87 -8.70
CA GLU A 303 -17.32 1.84 -7.80
C GLU A 303 -16.14 2.66 -8.32
N ARG A 304 -15.99 2.79 -9.65
CA ARG A 304 -14.95 3.62 -10.27
C ARG A 304 -15.23 5.09 -9.99
N GLN A 305 -16.46 5.55 -10.22
CA GLN A 305 -16.87 6.92 -9.93
C GLN A 305 -16.74 7.24 -8.43
N LEU A 306 -17.18 6.33 -7.55
CA LEU A 306 -17.05 6.49 -6.11
C LEU A 306 -15.57 6.60 -5.68
N TYR A 307 -14.69 5.81 -6.29
CA TYR A 307 -13.26 5.89 -6.04
C TYR A 307 -12.64 7.21 -6.54
N GLU A 308 -13.04 7.70 -7.72
CA GLU A 308 -12.61 9.02 -8.22
C GLU A 308 -13.04 10.14 -7.27
N MET A 309 -14.28 10.11 -6.79
CA MET A 309 -14.77 11.08 -5.80
C MET A 309 -13.98 11.02 -4.49
N PHE A 310 -13.58 9.82 -4.06
CA PHE A 310 -12.72 9.64 -2.90
C PHE A 310 -11.31 10.24 -3.09
N LEU A 311 -10.67 10.03 -4.25
CA LEU A 311 -9.38 10.65 -4.54
C LEU A 311 -9.47 12.18 -4.50
N LYS A 312 -10.56 12.75 -5.03
CA LYS A 312 -10.80 14.19 -4.95
C LYS A 312 -10.98 14.65 -3.50
N LYS A 313 -11.79 13.94 -2.70
CA LYS A 313 -12.05 14.28 -1.29
C LYS A 313 -10.78 14.22 -0.43
N THR A 314 -9.96 13.18 -0.60
CA THR A 314 -8.68 13.05 0.12
C THR A 314 -7.68 14.14 -0.28
N HIS A 315 -7.68 14.56 -1.54
CA HIS A 315 -6.87 15.71 -1.96
C HIS A 315 -7.36 17.02 -1.33
N GLU A 316 -8.67 17.30 -1.38
CA GLU A 316 -9.29 18.46 -0.72
C GLU A 316 -8.97 18.49 0.79
N GLU A 317 -8.96 17.33 1.43
CA GLU A 317 -8.60 17.17 2.84
C GLU A 317 -7.17 17.65 3.14
N VAL A 318 -6.21 17.28 2.27
CA VAL A 318 -4.80 17.67 2.37
C VAL A 318 -4.65 19.17 2.16
N ILE A 319 -5.31 19.72 1.13
CA ILE A 319 -5.30 21.17 0.85
C ILE A 319 -5.89 21.98 2.00
N ALA A 320 -6.99 21.51 2.60
CA ALA A 320 -7.61 22.18 3.75
C ALA A 320 -6.67 22.25 4.97
N ARG A 321 -5.71 21.33 5.08
CA ARG A 321 -4.73 21.27 6.16
C ARG A 321 -3.40 21.95 5.85
N LYS A 322 -3.22 22.49 4.63
CA LYS A 322 -1.97 23.12 4.16
C LYS A 322 -1.48 24.26 5.06
N SER A 323 -2.37 24.94 5.78
CA SER A 323 -2.01 26.03 6.70
C SER A 323 -1.66 25.54 8.11
N THR A 324 -1.81 24.25 8.42
CA THR A 324 -1.50 23.72 9.75
C THR A 324 0.03 23.58 9.91
N PRO A 325 0.62 24.05 11.04
CA PRO A 325 2.07 23.98 11.24
C PRO A 325 2.62 22.55 11.13
N ILE A 326 1.91 21.58 11.72
CA ILE A 326 2.36 20.19 11.77
C ILE A 326 2.42 19.49 10.43
N LEU A 327 1.55 19.84 9.46
CA LEU A 327 1.56 19.18 8.14
C LEU A 327 2.94 19.34 7.49
N TRP A 328 3.50 20.55 7.53
CA TRP A 328 4.80 20.84 6.94
C TRP A 328 5.96 20.19 7.68
N ALA A 329 5.86 20.09 9.00
CA ALA A 329 6.81 19.35 9.82
C ALA A 329 6.86 17.88 9.39
N LEU A 330 5.68 17.25 9.29
CA LEU A 330 5.55 15.84 8.91
C LEU A 330 6.06 15.55 7.50
N VAL A 331 5.86 16.46 6.55
CA VAL A 331 6.41 16.29 5.20
C VAL A 331 7.94 16.34 5.20
N ARG A 332 8.57 17.10 6.10
CA ARG A 332 10.03 17.23 6.20
C ARG A 332 10.66 16.29 7.23
N TRP A 333 9.85 15.51 7.93
CA TRP A 333 10.31 14.72 9.06
C TRP A 333 11.17 13.56 8.58
N ASP A 334 12.41 13.53 9.07
CA ASP A 334 13.43 12.51 8.81
C ASP A 334 13.76 11.66 10.05
N GLY A 335 13.04 11.89 11.17
CA GLY A 335 13.27 11.26 12.47
C GLY A 335 14.35 11.91 13.32
N THR A 336 14.80 13.11 12.97
CA THR A 336 15.44 13.97 13.95
C THR A 336 14.35 14.75 14.69
N ALA A 337 14.18 14.47 15.98
CA ALA A 337 13.43 15.38 16.85
C ALA A 337 14.12 16.76 16.80
N CYS A 338 13.42 17.77 16.28
CA CYS A 338 13.92 19.15 16.21
C CYS A 338 14.14 19.76 17.59
#